data_AF-A0A6B1CIQ7-F1
#
_entry.id   AF-A0A6B1CIQ7-F1
#
_cell.length_a   1.000
_cell.length_b   1.000
_cell.length_c   1.000
_cell.angle_alpha   90.00
_cell.angle_beta   90.00
_cell.angle_gamma   90.00
#
_symmetry.space_group_name_H-M   'P 1'
#
loop_
_entity.id
_entity.type
_entity.pdbx_description
1 polymer ?
#
loop_
_entity_poly.entity_id
_entity_poly.type
_entity_poly.pdbx_seq_one_letter_code
_entity_poly.pdbx_strand_id
1 'polypeptide(L)'
;MTDPILLTDEQMREFIVNGYLVFEPTVPEGTHEACYERLNQIIDSELNPGNNILPRVPAMRHVLNSPEVRGALISVLGPNYLEHPHRYCHPLKPVEKLVPEAEAEERLRRNCHQDGYTPMGHPRQHYLRYARIMYYPQDSPVELGPTHVIPGTQFNRGLTDEDRARALPLAGRAGTVSLTHFDVGHAAGVSLLPRHRHMIKFIYMRASEPTAPTWDCKSMHWQKPQRIESPYDLELAWAHTWDWLCGKRDRYDSWPQATGDVAALIAQLDVEVDLAQRLAAAQQLAGFGVDAAAAVPVLVECLGTDHQAMRAAATYALGAIGEPTVALLAKALRAAGREADQHEAPPAWNEGATNMEDAAQALAAVGEPAVEALCELLADESEWTQVNAAFALGEMDSHAAAAVPALTRSLEDGSHRLVRTALVALGNIAQGVPVEALGRMLSADHPNWQEEAGRRWVPRDQVRTNAAIACAQLGQAAAPLESQLFRALDDSCGHVGAFALSALQQIGSPTATQAAMDYLYSQRWDAAIDGERQF
;
A
#
# COMPACT_ATOMS: atom_id res chain seq x y z
N MET A 1 -10.11 14.90 22.60
CA MET A 1 -9.40 13.67 22.18
C MET A 1 -8.06 13.70 22.86
N THR A 2 -7.60 12.57 23.39
CA THR A 2 -6.24 12.41 23.91
C THR A 2 -5.24 12.52 22.77
N ASP A 3 -4.06 13.10 23.05
CA ASP A 3 -3.01 13.26 22.06
C ASP A 3 -2.52 11.90 21.54
N PRO A 4 -2.17 11.79 20.25
CA PRO A 4 -1.66 10.54 19.67
C PRO A 4 -0.31 10.14 20.30
N ILE A 5 -0.10 8.84 20.51
CA ILE A 5 1.18 8.27 20.97
C ILE A 5 1.94 7.77 19.73
N LEU A 6 2.92 8.56 19.30
CA LEU A 6 3.71 8.28 18.11
C LEU A 6 4.67 7.10 18.31
N LEU A 7 5.03 6.42 17.22
CA LEU A 7 6.05 5.38 17.22
C LEU A 7 7.43 6.00 17.50
N THR A 8 8.29 5.22 18.14
CA THR A 8 9.71 5.56 18.31
C THR A 8 10.51 5.26 17.03
N ASP A 9 11.75 5.75 16.95
CA ASP A 9 12.70 5.37 15.90
C ASP A 9 12.84 3.85 15.75
N GLU A 10 12.90 3.13 16.88
CA GLU A 10 13.04 1.67 16.90
C GLU A 10 11.82 0.98 16.27
N GLN A 11 10.62 1.37 16.69
CA GLN A 11 9.38 0.81 16.14
C GLN A 11 9.22 1.12 14.65
N MET A 12 9.61 2.30 14.20
CA MET A 12 9.61 2.64 12.77
C MET A 12 10.56 1.75 11.97
N ARG A 13 11.78 1.51 12.48
CA ARG A 13 12.75 0.60 11.84
C ARG A 13 12.25 -0.83 11.82
N GLU A 14 11.73 -1.34 12.94
CA GLU A 14 11.10 -2.67 12.99
C GLU A 14 9.97 -2.80 11.96
N PHE A 15 9.13 -1.77 11.82
CA PHE A 15 8.05 -1.77 10.85
C PHE A 15 8.55 -1.80 9.41
N ILE A 16 9.58 -1.01 9.06
CA ILE A 16 10.18 -0.99 7.72
C ILE A 16 10.81 -2.35 7.37
N VAL A 17 11.52 -2.96 8.32
CA VAL A 17 12.22 -4.23 8.10
C VAL A 17 11.25 -5.42 8.06
N ASN A 18 10.39 -5.54 9.06
CA ASN A 18 9.54 -6.71 9.25
C ASN A 18 8.19 -6.59 8.53
N GLY A 19 7.77 -5.36 8.21
CA GLY A 19 6.48 -5.08 7.56
C GLY A 19 5.29 -5.06 8.53
N TYR A 20 5.50 -5.17 9.85
CA TYR A 20 4.41 -5.12 10.83
C TYR A 20 4.86 -4.73 12.25
N LEU A 21 3.89 -4.29 13.05
CA LEU A 21 3.97 -4.10 14.50
C LEU A 21 2.71 -4.65 15.16
N VAL A 22 2.81 -5.02 16.44
CA VAL A 22 1.68 -5.43 17.29
C VAL A 22 1.68 -4.59 18.56
N PHE A 23 0.52 -4.10 18.95
CA PHE A 23 0.35 -3.31 20.15
C PHE A 23 -1.09 -3.42 20.67
N GLU A 24 -1.32 -2.86 21.85
CA GLU A 24 -2.60 -2.91 22.54
C GLU A 24 -3.06 -1.50 22.87
N PRO A 25 -4.17 -1.04 22.29
CA PRO A 25 -4.67 0.30 22.51
C PRO A 25 -5.35 0.44 23.86
N THR A 26 -5.20 1.60 24.49
CA THR A 26 -5.91 1.92 25.73
C THR A 26 -7.31 2.40 25.40
N VAL A 27 -8.34 1.65 25.83
CA VAL A 27 -9.75 1.97 25.58
C VAL A 27 -10.59 1.84 26.86
N PRO A 28 -11.82 2.41 26.90
CA PRO A 28 -12.72 2.24 28.04
C PRO A 28 -12.99 0.75 28.34
N GLU A 29 -13.13 0.42 29.62
CA GLU A 29 -13.45 -0.93 30.07
C GLU A 29 -14.74 -1.45 29.42
N GLY A 30 -14.76 -2.75 29.07
CA GLY A 30 -15.88 -3.39 28.37
C GLY A 30 -15.94 -3.14 26.86
N THR A 31 -15.11 -2.26 26.28
CA THR A 31 -15.14 -1.96 24.83
C THR A 31 -14.93 -3.21 23.97
N HIS A 32 -13.94 -4.04 24.29
CA HIS A 32 -13.62 -5.24 23.51
C HIS A 32 -14.71 -6.30 23.61
N GLU A 33 -15.24 -6.54 24.82
CA GLU A 33 -16.35 -7.45 25.08
C GLU A 33 -17.61 -7.03 24.31
N ALA A 34 -18.00 -5.75 24.40
CA ALA A 34 -19.13 -5.22 23.65
C ALA A 34 -18.97 -5.37 22.13
N CYS A 35 -17.75 -5.19 21.60
CA CYS A 35 -17.47 -5.45 20.20
C CYS A 35 -17.65 -6.94 19.87
N TYR A 36 -17.07 -7.83 20.68
CA TYR A 36 -17.10 -9.28 20.47
C TYR A 36 -18.52 -9.84 20.50
N GLU A 37 -19.31 -9.49 21.51
CA GLU A 37 -20.71 -9.91 21.64
C GLU A 37 -21.55 -9.46 20.45
N ARG A 38 -21.39 -8.19 20.04
CA ARG A 38 -22.13 -7.66 18.90
C ARG A 38 -21.74 -8.36 17.58
N LEU A 39 -20.47 -8.67 17.39
CA LEU A 39 -19.99 -9.40 16.22
C LEU A 39 -20.49 -10.85 16.19
N ASN A 40 -20.55 -11.53 17.34
CA ASN A 40 -21.15 -12.86 17.43
C ASN A 40 -22.62 -12.83 16.99
N GLN A 41 -23.41 -11.89 17.53
CA GLN A 41 -24.80 -11.72 17.15
C GLN A 41 -24.96 -11.53 15.63
N ILE A 42 -24.16 -10.64 15.04
CA ILE A 42 -24.17 -10.36 13.58
C ILE A 42 -23.85 -11.62 12.78
N ILE A 43 -22.76 -12.32 13.09
CA ILE A 43 -22.32 -13.47 12.29
C ILE A 43 -23.22 -14.70 12.45
N ASP A 44 -23.94 -14.80 13.57
CA ASP A 44 -24.89 -15.88 13.83
C ASP A 44 -26.28 -15.62 13.22
N SER A 45 -26.70 -14.35 13.06
CA SER A 45 -28.04 -14.01 12.57
C SER A 45 -28.10 -13.51 11.12
N GLU A 46 -27.02 -12.95 10.58
CA GLU A 46 -26.99 -12.28 9.28
C GLU A 46 -25.71 -12.57 8.47
N LEU A 47 -25.68 -12.07 7.24
CA LEU A 47 -24.48 -12.11 6.40
C LEU A 47 -23.46 -11.06 6.87
N ASN A 48 -22.19 -11.27 6.52
CA ASN A 48 -21.11 -10.33 6.82
C ASN A 48 -21.45 -8.92 6.27
N PRO A 49 -21.46 -7.88 7.12
CA PRO A 49 -21.88 -6.53 6.72
C PRO A 49 -20.82 -5.81 5.87
N GLY A 50 -19.63 -6.38 5.70
CA GLY A 50 -18.55 -5.81 4.89
C GLY A 50 -18.22 -4.38 5.29
N ASN A 51 -18.33 -3.44 4.34
CA ASN A 51 -17.99 -2.04 4.57
C ASN A 51 -18.89 -1.32 5.58
N ASN A 52 -20.05 -1.90 5.94
CA ASN A 52 -21.00 -1.32 6.89
C ASN A 52 -20.68 -1.65 8.35
N ILE A 53 -19.58 -2.36 8.64
CA ILE A 53 -19.30 -2.86 9.99
C ILE A 53 -19.18 -1.75 11.07
N LEU A 54 -18.69 -0.56 10.73
CA LEU A 54 -18.56 0.53 11.73
C LEU A 54 -19.92 1.06 12.22
N PRO A 55 -20.89 1.34 11.33
CA PRO A 55 -22.28 1.56 11.74
C PRO A 55 -22.88 0.39 12.54
N ARG A 56 -22.52 -0.88 12.27
CA ARG A 56 -23.03 -2.03 13.03
C ARG A 56 -22.45 -2.13 14.44
N VAL A 57 -21.18 -1.76 14.61
CA VAL A 57 -20.40 -1.91 15.86
C VAL A 57 -19.65 -0.60 16.17
N PRO A 58 -20.36 0.46 16.57
CA PRO A 58 -19.78 1.80 16.74
C PRO A 58 -18.71 1.87 17.84
N ALA A 59 -18.74 0.94 18.81
CA ALA A 59 -17.74 0.84 19.87
C ALA A 59 -16.31 0.66 19.32
N MET A 60 -16.14 0.10 18.12
CA MET A 60 -14.83 0.01 17.45
C MET A 60 -14.17 1.37 17.24
N ARG A 61 -14.93 2.47 17.19
CA ARG A 61 -14.35 3.83 17.08
C ARG A 61 -13.48 4.19 18.29
N HIS A 62 -13.72 3.62 19.48
CA HIS A 62 -12.82 3.82 20.61
C HIS A 62 -11.43 3.21 20.36
N VAL A 63 -11.39 2.06 19.70
CA VAL A 63 -10.14 1.39 19.30
C VAL A 63 -9.45 2.17 18.19
N LEU A 64 -10.15 2.47 17.10
CA LEU A 64 -9.57 3.14 15.93
C LEU A 64 -9.09 4.57 16.22
N ASN A 65 -9.74 5.25 17.18
CA ASN A 65 -9.36 6.61 17.59
C ASN A 65 -8.53 6.65 18.88
N SER A 66 -8.08 5.50 19.39
CA SER A 66 -7.17 5.45 20.54
C SER A 66 -5.85 6.18 20.23
N PRO A 67 -5.18 6.75 21.24
CA PRO A 67 -3.87 7.39 21.08
C PRO A 67 -2.86 6.52 20.32
N GLU A 68 -2.82 5.23 20.63
CA GLU A 68 -1.85 4.28 20.09
C GLU A 68 -2.13 3.97 18.62
N VAL A 69 -3.38 3.68 18.24
CA VAL A 69 -3.73 3.41 16.83
C VAL A 69 -3.54 4.67 15.99
N ARG A 70 -4.03 5.82 16.45
CA ARG A 70 -3.86 7.09 15.72
C ARG A 70 -2.39 7.46 15.59
N GLY A 71 -1.61 7.37 16.67
CA GLY A 71 -0.20 7.73 16.63
C GLY A 71 0.63 6.78 15.76
N ALA A 72 0.30 5.49 15.75
CA ALA A 72 0.91 4.53 14.84
C ALA A 72 0.62 4.87 13.36
N LEU A 73 -0.65 5.15 13.01
CA LEU A 73 -1.03 5.55 11.65
C LEU A 73 -0.38 6.87 11.23
N ILE A 74 -0.35 7.88 12.11
CA ILE A 74 0.34 9.16 11.84
C ILE A 74 1.84 8.92 11.58
N SER A 75 2.47 8.03 12.36
CA SER A 75 3.89 7.71 12.24
C SER A 75 4.22 7.10 10.87
N VAL A 76 3.38 6.19 10.36
CA VAL A 76 3.66 5.45 9.12
C VAL A 76 3.07 6.07 7.84
N LEU A 77 1.99 6.84 7.92
CA LEU A 77 1.26 7.40 6.77
C LEU A 77 1.20 8.94 6.76
N GLY A 78 1.63 9.59 7.84
CA GLY A 78 1.56 11.04 8.02
C GLY A 78 0.24 11.51 8.66
N PRO A 79 0.19 12.77 9.15
CA PRO A 79 -0.93 13.29 9.94
C PRO A 79 -2.26 13.40 9.19
N ASN A 80 -2.21 13.46 7.86
CA ASN A 80 -3.35 13.65 6.97
C ASN A 80 -3.79 12.34 6.29
N TYR A 81 -3.43 11.17 6.82
CA TYR A 81 -3.81 9.89 6.23
C TYR A 81 -5.32 9.80 5.94
N LEU A 82 -5.69 9.06 4.90
CA LEU A 82 -7.08 8.82 4.53
C LEU A 82 -7.52 7.44 5.03
N GLU A 83 -8.76 7.35 5.52
CA GLU A 83 -9.38 6.04 5.79
C GLU A 83 -9.94 5.48 4.48
N HIS A 84 -9.45 4.33 4.04
CA HIS A 84 -10.01 3.68 2.87
C HIS A 84 -11.37 3.05 3.24
N PRO A 85 -12.43 3.20 2.41
CA PRO A 85 -13.77 2.70 2.75
C PRO A 85 -13.86 1.19 2.93
N HIS A 86 -12.96 0.45 2.28
CA HIS A 86 -12.88 -1.00 2.38
C HIS A 86 -12.45 -1.46 3.77
N ARG A 87 -13.31 -2.27 4.36
CA ARG A 87 -13.13 -2.94 5.64
C ARG A 87 -13.85 -4.28 5.61
N TYR A 88 -13.34 -5.26 6.33
CA TYR A 88 -13.90 -6.59 6.30
C TYR A 88 -13.75 -7.28 7.66
N CYS A 89 -14.87 -7.84 8.14
CA CYS A 89 -14.84 -8.77 9.26
C CYS A 89 -14.42 -10.14 8.74
N HIS A 90 -13.38 -10.75 9.31
CA HIS A 90 -12.92 -12.09 8.98
C HIS A 90 -13.31 -13.05 10.12
N PRO A 91 -14.56 -13.55 10.13
CA PRO A 91 -15.03 -14.48 11.15
C PRO A 91 -14.53 -15.90 10.88
N LEU A 92 -14.12 -16.60 11.92
CA LEU A 92 -14.07 -18.07 11.94
C LEU A 92 -15.14 -18.56 12.91
N LYS A 93 -16.02 -19.44 12.42
CA LYS A 93 -17.09 -20.03 13.23
C LYS A 93 -16.52 -21.05 14.23
N PRO A 94 -17.23 -21.33 15.34
CA PRO A 94 -16.87 -22.37 16.29
C PRO A 94 -16.61 -23.71 15.59
N VAL A 95 -15.52 -24.36 15.96
CA VAL A 95 -15.17 -25.67 15.42
C VAL A 95 -15.99 -26.75 16.10
N GLU A 96 -16.72 -27.54 15.32
CA GLU A 96 -17.45 -28.72 15.81
C GLU A 96 -16.60 -30.00 15.81
N LYS A 97 -15.62 -30.08 14.89
CA LYS A 97 -14.71 -31.23 14.74
C LYS A 97 -13.29 -30.76 14.55
N LEU A 98 -12.38 -31.27 15.38
CA LEU A 98 -10.95 -30.99 15.25
C LEU A 98 -10.42 -31.51 13.92
N VAL A 99 -9.59 -30.69 13.28
CA VAL A 99 -8.81 -31.09 12.10
C VAL A 99 -7.43 -31.57 12.55
N PRO A 100 -6.84 -32.60 11.92
CA PRO A 100 -5.47 -33.00 12.17
C PRO A 100 -4.48 -31.83 11.93
N GLU A 101 -3.39 -31.80 12.68
CA GLU A 101 -2.37 -30.74 12.61
C GLU A 101 -1.83 -30.55 11.18
N ALA A 102 -1.45 -31.64 10.50
CA ALA A 102 -0.97 -31.58 9.12
C ALA A 102 -2.00 -30.96 8.14
N GLU A 103 -3.30 -31.21 8.37
CA GLU A 103 -4.35 -30.60 7.56
C GLU A 103 -4.51 -29.11 7.89
N ALA A 104 -4.36 -28.72 9.16
CA ALA A 104 -4.37 -27.32 9.58
C ALA A 104 -3.18 -26.54 8.98
N GLU A 105 -1.98 -27.13 8.95
CA GLU A 105 -0.80 -26.54 8.30
C GLU A 105 -1.01 -26.36 6.80
N GLU A 106 -1.54 -27.37 6.10
CA GLU A 106 -1.83 -27.27 4.68
C GLU A 106 -2.86 -26.16 4.40
N ARG A 107 -3.93 -26.10 5.21
CA ARG A 107 -4.94 -25.03 5.15
C ARG A 107 -4.31 -23.66 5.36
N LEU A 108 -3.43 -23.50 6.35
CA LEU A 108 -2.72 -22.25 6.60
C LEU A 108 -1.90 -21.82 5.38
N ARG A 109 -1.10 -22.72 4.78
CA ARG A 109 -0.29 -22.42 3.59
C ARG A 109 -1.15 -21.99 2.39
N ARG A 110 -2.30 -22.63 2.19
CA ARG A 110 -3.29 -22.24 1.15
C ARG A 110 -3.93 -20.88 1.43
N ASN A 111 -4.09 -20.52 2.71
CA ASN A 111 -4.64 -19.24 3.12
C ASN A 111 -3.64 -18.07 2.97
N CYS A 112 -2.33 -18.34 2.78
CA CYS A 112 -1.34 -17.27 2.59
C CYS A 112 -1.59 -16.50 1.29
N HIS A 113 -1.65 -15.19 1.38
CA HIS A 113 -1.82 -14.30 0.24
C HIS A 113 -1.30 -12.89 0.55
N GLN A 114 -1.25 -12.06 -0.49
CA GLN A 114 -1.15 -10.60 -0.37
C GLN A 114 -2.47 -10.03 -0.89
N ASP A 115 -2.99 -8.99 -0.23
CA ASP A 115 -4.31 -8.42 -0.54
C ASP A 115 -4.33 -7.59 -1.83
N GLY A 116 -5.55 -7.38 -2.33
CA GLY A 116 -5.97 -6.18 -3.04
C GLY A 116 -7.03 -5.42 -2.22
N TYR A 117 -7.34 -4.17 -2.58
CA TYR A 117 -8.32 -3.35 -1.83
C TYR A 117 -9.49 -2.81 -2.66
N THR A 118 -9.45 -2.89 -4.00
CA THR A 118 -10.62 -2.65 -4.86
C THR A 118 -10.84 -3.82 -5.81
N PRO A 119 -12.06 -3.97 -6.35
CA PRO A 119 -12.34 -4.93 -7.42
C PRO A 119 -11.57 -4.69 -8.71
N MET A 120 -10.80 -3.61 -8.80
CA MET A 120 -9.99 -3.29 -9.98
C MET A 120 -8.48 -3.40 -9.70
N GLY A 121 -8.08 -3.85 -8.51
CA GLY A 121 -6.69 -3.95 -8.09
C GLY A 121 -5.94 -2.61 -7.98
N HIS A 122 -4.71 -2.70 -7.49
CA HIS A 122 -3.74 -1.60 -7.41
C HIS A 122 -2.32 -2.13 -7.62
N PRO A 123 -1.36 -1.26 -7.99
CA PRO A 123 0.05 -1.65 -8.04
C PRO A 123 0.59 -1.97 -6.65
N ARG A 124 1.30 -3.09 -6.50
CA ARG A 124 2.15 -3.31 -5.33
C ARG A 124 3.16 -2.17 -5.21
N GLN A 125 3.32 -1.64 -4.01
CA GLN A 125 4.16 -0.47 -3.75
C GLN A 125 5.16 -0.78 -2.66
N HIS A 126 6.44 -0.50 -2.92
CA HIS A 126 7.48 -0.64 -1.91
C HIS A 126 7.41 0.49 -0.87
N TYR A 127 6.98 1.68 -1.28
CA TYR A 127 6.79 2.80 -0.36
C TYR A 127 5.50 2.65 0.45
N LEU A 128 5.51 3.20 1.67
CA LEU A 128 4.36 3.21 2.58
C LEU A 128 3.24 4.16 2.12
N ARG A 129 2.55 3.74 1.06
CA ARG A 129 1.35 4.36 0.51
C ARG A 129 0.09 3.86 1.19
N TYR A 130 0.11 2.61 1.64
CA TYR A 130 -1.00 1.96 2.32
C TYR A 130 -0.51 1.22 3.57
N ALA A 131 -1.33 1.24 4.62
CA ALA A 131 -1.16 0.40 5.80
C ALA A 131 -2.49 -0.22 6.21
N ARG A 132 -2.44 -1.27 7.01
CA ARG A 132 -3.64 -1.94 7.52
C ARG A 132 -3.60 -2.10 9.02
N ILE A 133 -4.75 -1.91 9.64
CA ILE A 133 -5.02 -2.30 11.02
C ILE A 133 -5.82 -3.59 11.01
N MET A 134 -5.38 -4.58 11.80
CA MET A 134 -6.15 -5.78 12.11
C MET A 134 -6.42 -5.82 13.61
N TYR A 135 -7.70 -5.85 13.96
CA TYR A 135 -8.16 -5.75 15.36
C TYR A 135 -8.86 -7.04 15.81
N TYR A 136 -8.52 -7.51 17.01
CA TYR A 136 -9.14 -8.66 17.68
C TYR A 136 -9.90 -8.23 18.94
N PRO A 137 -11.24 -8.33 18.97
CA PRO A 137 -12.01 -8.01 20.16
C PRO A 137 -12.00 -9.12 21.22
N GLN A 138 -11.37 -10.27 20.95
CA GLN A 138 -11.26 -11.41 21.86
C GLN A 138 -9.82 -11.93 21.98
N ASP A 139 -9.53 -12.63 23.08
CA ASP A 139 -8.30 -13.41 23.22
C ASP A 139 -8.15 -14.36 22.03
N SER A 140 -7.03 -14.23 21.33
CA SER A 140 -6.76 -14.94 20.09
C SER A 140 -5.45 -15.71 20.21
N PRO A 141 -5.42 -16.79 21.03
CA PRO A 141 -4.29 -17.70 21.09
C PRO A 141 -4.15 -18.45 19.76
N VAL A 142 -3.01 -19.09 19.49
CA VAL A 142 -2.71 -19.75 18.20
C VAL A 142 -3.81 -20.74 17.79
N GLU A 143 -4.37 -21.47 18.76
CA GLU A 143 -5.43 -22.46 18.57
C GLU A 143 -6.77 -21.84 18.14
N LEU A 144 -6.99 -20.55 18.37
CA LEU A 144 -8.15 -19.82 17.83
C LEU A 144 -7.92 -19.37 16.37
N GLY A 145 -6.72 -19.60 15.84
CA GLY A 145 -6.34 -19.28 14.47
C GLY A 145 -6.23 -17.77 14.23
N PRO A 146 -5.33 -17.03 14.90
CA PRO A 146 -5.09 -15.61 14.62
C PRO A 146 -4.56 -15.44 13.18
N THR A 147 -4.53 -14.21 12.70
CA THR A 147 -3.87 -13.94 11.42
C THR A 147 -2.39 -14.21 11.57
N HIS A 148 -1.78 -14.83 10.57
CA HIS A 148 -0.34 -14.97 10.47
C HIS A 148 0.22 -13.90 9.54
N VAL A 149 1.43 -13.42 9.83
CA VAL A 149 2.19 -12.51 8.97
C VAL A 149 3.42 -13.21 8.43
N ILE A 150 3.91 -12.81 7.26
CA ILE A 150 5.14 -13.32 6.66
C ILE A 150 6.15 -12.16 6.57
N PRO A 151 7.03 -11.97 7.56
CA PRO A 151 7.89 -10.79 7.63
C PRO A 151 8.82 -10.65 6.41
N GLY A 152 9.04 -9.40 5.99
CA GLY A 152 9.95 -9.04 4.90
C GLY A 152 9.39 -9.20 3.48
N THR A 153 8.13 -9.64 3.33
CA THR A 153 7.53 -9.93 2.01
C THR A 153 6.89 -8.71 1.32
N GLN A 154 6.93 -7.52 1.92
CA GLN A 154 6.39 -6.29 1.33
C GLN A 154 7.08 -5.85 0.02
N PHE A 155 8.25 -6.41 -0.28
CA PHE A 155 8.99 -6.19 -1.54
C PHE A 155 8.77 -7.32 -2.57
N ASN A 156 7.97 -8.34 -2.24
CA ASN A 156 7.76 -9.49 -3.11
C ASN A 156 6.59 -9.24 -4.09
N ARG A 157 6.76 -9.69 -5.34
CA ARG A 157 5.68 -9.72 -6.36
C ARG A 157 4.61 -10.77 -6.04
N GLY A 158 5.02 -11.80 -5.31
CA GLY A 158 4.18 -12.92 -4.90
C GLY A 158 4.86 -13.76 -3.82
N LEU A 159 4.11 -14.66 -3.21
CA LEU A 159 4.58 -15.53 -2.12
C LEU A 159 4.98 -16.91 -2.64
N THR A 160 6.24 -17.29 -2.40
CA THR A 160 6.76 -18.64 -2.68
C THR A 160 6.33 -19.64 -1.59
N ASP A 161 6.58 -20.92 -1.81
CA ASP A 161 6.36 -21.94 -0.76
C ASP A 161 7.29 -21.74 0.44
N GLU A 162 8.51 -21.25 0.22
CA GLU A 162 9.45 -20.89 1.28
C GLU A 162 8.92 -19.73 2.12
N ASP A 163 8.31 -18.71 1.49
CA ASP A 163 7.65 -17.63 2.21
C ASP A 163 6.50 -18.15 3.07
N ARG A 164 5.62 -18.97 2.48
CA ARG A 164 4.44 -19.53 3.16
C ARG A 164 4.83 -20.39 4.36
N ALA A 165 5.97 -21.07 4.31
CA ALA A 165 6.47 -21.92 5.39
C ALA A 165 6.92 -21.13 6.63
N ARG A 166 7.20 -19.82 6.50
CA ARG A 166 7.72 -18.96 7.57
C ARG A 166 6.66 -18.04 8.19
N ALA A 167 5.37 -18.30 7.93
CA ALA A 167 4.28 -17.50 8.47
C ALA A 167 4.23 -17.56 10.02
N LEU A 168 4.15 -16.40 10.67
CA LEU A 168 4.18 -16.26 12.14
C LEU A 168 2.81 -15.83 12.67
N PRO A 169 2.25 -16.51 13.70
CA PRO A 169 0.95 -16.15 14.27
C PRO A 169 1.00 -14.83 15.04
N LEU A 170 0.03 -13.96 14.81
CA LEU A 170 -0.20 -12.74 15.60
C LEU A 170 -1.14 -13.03 16.77
N ALA A 171 -0.72 -13.91 17.67
CA ALA A 171 -1.49 -14.26 18.86
C ALA A 171 -1.44 -13.13 19.91
N GLY A 172 -2.53 -12.93 20.64
CA GLY A 172 -2.61 -11.89 21.66
C GLY A 172 -3.92 -11.91 22.44
N ARG A 173 -4.02 -11.07 23.46
CA ARG A 173 -5.24 -10.91 24.27
C ARG A 173 -6.32 -10.09 23.55
N ALA A 174 -7.52 -10.08 24.08
CA ALA A 174 -8.59 -9.19 23.63
C ALA A 174 -8.09 -7.74 23.59
N GLY A 175 -8.32 -7.07 22.47
CA GLY A 175 -7.80 -5.73 22.23
C GLY A 175 -6.57 -5.68 21.33
N THR A 176 -5.89 -6.80 21.08
CA THR A 176 -4.70 -6.84 20.23
C THR A 176 -4.97 -6.18 18.86
N VAL A 177 -4.08 -5.26 18.49
CA VAL A 177 -4.06 -4.61 17.19
C VAL A 177 -2.72 -4.89 16.53
N SER A 178 -2.74 -5.30 15.26
CA SER A 178 -1.56 -5.27 14.42
C SER A 178 -1.65 -4.19 13.35
N LEU A 179 -0.56 -3.46 13.17
CA LEU A 179 -0.33 -2.56 12.05
C LEU A 179 0.56 -3.29 11.05
N THR A 180 0.17 -3.34 9.78
CA THR A 180 0.93 -4.02 8.73
C THR A 180 1.14 -3.13 7.51
N HIS A 181 2.29 -3.27 6.85
CA HIS A 181 2.46 -2.84 5.46
C HIS A 181 1.41 -3.52 4.59
N PHE A 182 0.82 -2.81 3.63
CA PHE A 182 -0.27 -3.39 2.82
C PHE A 182 0.17 -4.59 1.98
N ASP A 183 1.38 -4.56 1.42
CA ASP A 183 1.89 -5.70 0.65
C ASP A 183 2.53 -6.83 1.47
N VAL A 184 2.55 -6.76 2.82
CA VAL A 184 3.06 -7.91 3.59
C VAL A 184 2.13 -9.12 3.44
N GLY A 185 2.75 -10.27 3.15
CA GLY A 185 2.07 -11.56 3.09
C GLY A 185 1.45 -11.91 4.43
N HIS A 186 0.24 -12.45 4.40
CA HIS A 186 -0.49 -12.84 5.60
C HIS A 186 -1.46 -13.98 5.30
N ALA A 187 -1.97 -14.61 6.36
CA ALA A 187 -2.89 -15.73 6.24
C ALA A 187 -3.90 -15.74 7.37
N ALA A 188 -5.15 -16.13 7.07
CA ALA A 188 -6.06 -16.51 8.13
C ALA A 188 -5.57 -17.82 8.77
N GLY A 189 -5.30 -17.79 10.08
CA GLY A 189 -5.04 -19.00 10.84
C GLY A 189 -6.24 -19.95 10.85
N VAL A 190 -5.98 -21.18 11.26
CA VAL A 190 -7.01 -22.22 11.37
C VAL A 190 -7.48 -22.27 12.83
N SER A 191 -8.78 -22.02 13.05
CA SER A 191 -9.36 -22.21 14.38
C SER A 191 -9.49 -23.69 14.69
N LEU A 192 -9.24 -24.06 15.94
CA LEU A 192 -9.38 -25.38 16.55
C LEU A 192 -10.29 -25.35 17.78
N LEU A 193 -10.84 -24.18 18.13
CA LEU A 193 -11.61 -23.98 19.36
C LEU A 193 -13.13 -23.88 19.08
N PRO A 194 -13.99 -24.30 20.02
CA PRO A 194 -15.44 -24.26 19.88
C PRO A 194 -16.00 -22.86 20.22
N ARG A 195 -15.38 -21.80 19.69
CA ARG A 195 -15.84 -20.42 19.84
C ARG A 195 -15.50 -19.58 18.61
N HIS A 196 -16.22 -18.48 18.43
CA HIS A 196 -15.98 -17.54 17.34
C HIS A 196 -14.60 -16.88 17.43
N ARG A 197 -14.02 -16.58 16.27
CA ARG A 197 -12.86 -15.69 16.13
C ARG A 197 -13.23 -14.57 15.19
N HIS A 198 -13.12 -13.32 15.64
CA HIS A 198 -13.25 -12.15 14.78
C HIS A 198 -11.90 -11.46 14.61
N MET A 199 -11.58 -11.07 13.37
CA MET A 199 -10.52 -10.11 13.06
C MET A 199 -11.13 -9.09 12.12
N ILE A 200 -11.00 -7.81 12.43
CA ILE A 200 -11.53 -6.75 11.57
C ILE A 200 -10.37 -6.02 10.92
N LYS A 201 -10.37 -6.03 9.59
CA LYS A 201 -9.37 -5.38 8.74
C LYS A 201 -9.85 -3.99 8.35
N PHE A 202 -9.00 -3.00 8.56
CA PHE A 202 -9.17 -1.61 8.11
C PHE A 202 -7.95 -1.19 7.29
N ILE A 203 -8.18 -0.42 6.23
CA ILE A 203 -7.14 0.03 5.31
C ILE A 203 -7.03 1.55 5.39
N TYR A 204 -5.79 2.04 5.36
CA TYR A 204 -5.48 3.46 5.44
C TYR A 204 -4.47 3.81 4.35
N MET A 205 -4.52 5.06 3.90
CA MET A 205 -3.73 5.58 2.79
C MET A 205 -2.94 6.81 3.21
N ARG A 206 -1.72 6.94 2.70
CA ARG A 206 -0.94 8.17 2.78
C ARG A 206 -1.55 9.22 1.85
N ALA A 207 -1.87 10.40 2.38
CA ALA A 207 -2.40 11.51 1.59
C ALA A 207 -1.32 12.43 1.01
N SER A 208 -0.14 12.48 1.64
CA SER A 208 0.92 13.42 1.27
C SER A 208 2.28 12.75 1.34
N GLU A 209 3.17 13.16 0.45
CA GLU A 209 4.58 12.76 0.49
C GLU A 209 5.20 13.14 1.85
N PRO A 210 6.11 12.32 2.41
CA PRO A 210 6.84 12.71 3.60
C PRO A 210 7.77 13.89 3.30
N THR A 211 7.71 14.93 4.13
CA THR A 211 8.61 16.10 4.06
C THR A 211 9.46 16.25 5.34
N ALA A 212 9.10 15.53 6.39
CA ALA A 212 9.82 15.39 7.65
C ALA A 212 9.28 14.14 8.39
N PRO A 213 10.00 13.61 9.39
CA PRO A 213 9.49 12.56 10.26
C PRO A 213 8.16 12.93 10.94
N THR A 214 7.20 12.00 10.93
CA THR A 214 5.89 12.15 11.58
C THR A 214 5.71 11.23 12.79
N TRP A 215 6.82 10.66 13.28
CA TRP A 215 6.89 9.82 14.48
C TRP A 215 7.74 10.52 15.57
N ASP A 216 7.93 9.92 16.74
CA ASP A 216 8.83 10.44 17.78
C ASP A 216 10.31 10.21 17.40
N CYS A 217 10.77 10.98 16.42
CA CYS A 217 12.10 10.82 15.83
C CYS A 217 13.19 11.47 16.69
N LYS A 218 14.22 10.70 17.06
CA LYS A 218 15.41 11.19 17.78
C LYS A 218 16.62 11.33 16.86
N SER A 219 16.69 10.52 15.80
CA SER A 219 17.75 10.58 14.81
C SER A 219 17.21 10.23 13.42
N MET A 220 17.52 11.06 12.42
CA MET A 220 17.18 10.79 11.01
C MET A 220 18.21 9.90 10.30
N HIS A 221 19.22 9.40 11.01
CA HIS A 221 20.18 8.43 10.45
C HIS A 221 19.63 7.00 10.58
N TRP A 222 19.73 6.24 9.49
CA TRP A 222 19.36 4.84 9.48
C TRP A 222 20.30 4.00 10.37
N GLN A 223 19.73 3.00 11.03
CA GLN A 223 20.44 1.84 11.56
C GLN A 223 19.47 0.67 11.61
N LYS A 224 19.99 -0.56 11.63
CA LYS A 224 19.16 -1.75 11.82
C LYS A 224 18.45 -1.76 13.18
N PRO A 225 17.18 -2.20 13.25
CA PRO A 225 16.50 -2.43 14.52
C PRO A 225 17.09 -3.65 15.24
N GLN A 226 16.80 -3.78 16.53
CA GLN A 226 17.18 -4.92 17.35
C GLN A 226 16.47 -6.20 16.92
N ARG A 227 15.20 -6.10 16.54
CA ARG A 227 14.37 -7.24 16.12
C ARG A 227 14.21 -7.27 14.60
N ILE A 228 14.89 -8.22 13.96
CA ILE A 228 14.79 -8.51 12.53
C ILE A 228 14.25 -9.93 12.36
N GLU A 229 13.10 -10.05 11.69
CA GLU A 229 12.45 -11.31 11.34
C GLU A 229 12.41 -11.55 9.83
N SER A 230 12.76 -10.52 9.04
CA SER A 230 13.04 -10.69 7.61
C SER A 230 14.15 -11.72 7.42
N PRO A 231 14.00 -12.71 6.53
CA PRO A 231 15.00 -13.78 6.33
C PRO A 231 16.22 -13.29 5.54
N TYR A 232 16.07 -12.22 4.75
CA TYR A 232 17.09 -11.69 3.88
C TYR A 232 17.42 -10.25 4.30
N ASP A 233 18.70 -9.91 4.18
CA ASP A 233 19.21 -8.59 4.48
C ASP A 233 19.01 -7.67 3.27
N LEU A 234 18.03 -6.77 3.38
CA LEU A 234 17.69 -5.77 2.36
C LEU A 234 17.95 -4.35 2.90
N GLU A 235 19.02 -4.19 3.68
CA GLU A 235 19.39 -2.93 4.33
C GLU A 235 19.37 -1.71 3.40
N LEU A 236 19.81 -1.84 2.15
CA LEU A 236 19.77 -0.75 1.19
C LEU A 236 18.33 -0.30 0.92
N ALA A 237 17.40 -1.23 0.72
CA ALA A 237 15.98 -0.93 0.53
C ALA A 237 15.34 -0.30 1.78
N TRP A 238 15.75 -0.78 2.96
CA TRP A 238 15.25 -0.28 4.24
C TRP A 238 15.75 1.14 4.54
N ALA A 239 17.05 1.39 4.34
CA ALA A 239 17.66 2.71 4.46
C ALA A 239 17.05 3.70 3.47
N HIS A 240 16.83 3.26 2.23
CA HIS A 240 16.16 4.05 1.20
C HIS A 240 14.75 4.46 1.60
N THR A 241 13.97 3.52 2.13
CA THR A 241 12.62 3.79 2.64
C THR A 241 12.65 4.72 3.85
N TRP A 242 13.64 4.57 4.73
CA TRP A 242 13.84 5.44 5.89
C TRP A 242 14.15 6.89 5.48
N ASP A 243 15.04 7.08 4.51
CA ASP A 243 15.38 8.41 3.99
C ASP A 243 14.18 9.09 3.33
N TRP A 244 13.38 8.33 2.58
CA TRP A 244 12.11 8.81 2.05
C TRP A 244 11.14 9.24 3.17
N LEU A 245 10.94 8.43 4.21
CA LEU A 245 10.08 8.77 5.35
C LEU A 245 10.59 9.98 6.15
N CYS A 246 11.91 10.18 6.17
CA CYS A 246 12.55 11.36 6.73
C CYS A 246 12.36 12.63 5.89
N GLY A 247 11.80 12.52 4.68
CA GLY A 247 11.62 13.63 3.75
C GLY A 247 12.90 14.07 3.06
N LYS A 248 13.93 13.21 3.01
CA LYS A 248 15.18 13.53 2.31
C LYS A 248 14.97 13.49 0.80
N ARG A 249 15.55 14.46 0.09
CA ARG A 249 15.52 14.47 -1.39
C ARG A 249 16.43 13.40 -1.98
N ASP A 250 17.64 13.30 -1.44
CA ASP A 250 18.49 12.15 -1.68
C ASP A 250 18.01 10.99 -0.79
N ARG A 251 17.46 9.96 -1.44
CA ARG A 251 16.94 8.76 -0.77
C ARG A 251 18.05 7.74 -0.45
N TYR A 252 19.31 8.07 -0.71
CA TYR A 252 20.48 7.25 -0.39
C TYR A 252 21.42 7.91 0.63
N ASP A 253 21.03 9.04 1.24
CA ASP A 253 21.83 9.82 2.21
C ASP A 253 22.33 8.98 3.40
N SER A 254 21.54 8.01 3.85
CA SER A 254 21.94 7.09 4.93
C SER A 254 22.85 5.96 4.46
N TRP A 255 23.05 5.76 3.16
CA TRP A 255 23.84 4.65 2.63
C TRP A 255 25.34 5.00 2.59
N PRO A 256 26.21 4.17 3.19
CA PRO A 256 27.63 4.49 3.26
C PRO A 256 28.32 4.38 1.89
N GLN A 257 29.29 5.26 1.66
CA GLN A 257 30.21 5.14 0.54
C GLN A 257 31.04 3.85 0.65
N ALA A 258 31.16 3.14 -0.47
CA ALA A 258 31.91 1.90 -0.55
C ALA A 258 33.31 2.13 -1.15
N THR A 259 34.21 1.20 -0.82
CA THR A 259 35.53 1.08 -1.46
C THR A 259 35.76 -0.37 -1.83
N GLY A 260 36.62 -0.62 -2.82
CA GLY A 260 36.96 -1.97 -3.24
C GLY A 260 37.00 -2.12 -4.76
N ASP A 261 36.94 -3.36 -5.21
CA ASP A 261 37.00 -3.74 -6.62
C ASP A 261 35.59 -3.99 -7.18
N VAL A 262 35.08 -3.04 -7.96
CA VAL A 262 33.77 -3.13 -8.64
C VAL A 262 33.70 -4.38 -9.53
N ALA A 263 34.77 -4.76 -10.22
CA ALA A 263 34.76 -5.93 -11.10
C ALA A 263 34.64 -7.24 -10.30
N ALA A 264 35.29 -7.31 -9.13
CA ALA A 264 35.14 -8.44 -8.23
C ALA A 264 33.71 -8.55 -7.67
N LEU A 265 33.07 -7.43 -7.36
CA LEU A 265 31.67 -7.40 -6.90
C LEU A 265 30.69 -7.79 -8.02
N ILE A 266 30.93 -7.37 -9.26
CA ILE A 266 30.15 -7.80 -10.42
C ILE A 266 30.23 -9.32 -10.58
N ALA A 267 31.42 -9.91 -10.43
CA ALA A 267 31.59 -11.36 -10.49
C ALA A 267 30.85 -12.11 -9.37
N GLN A 268 30.63 -11.47 -8.22
CA GLN A 268 29.85 -12.05 -7.12
C GLN A 268 28.33 -12.05 -7.36
N LEU A 269 27.82 -11.36 -8.39
CA LEU A 269 26.39 -11.37 -8.73
C LEU A 269 25.95 -12.63 -9.48
N ASP A 270 26.91 -13.46 -9.92
CA ASP A 270 26.66 -14.71 -10.65
C ASP A 270 25.68 -15.63 -9.91
N VAL A 271 24.80 -16.30 -10.66
CA VAL A 271 23.73 -17.14 -10.10
C VAL A 271 24.26 -18.33 -9.29
N GLU A 272 25.48 -18.79 -9.57
CA GLU A 272 26.14 -19.90 -8.87
C GLU A 272 26.73 -19.48 -7.51
N VAL A 273 26.80 -18.17 -7.24
CA VAL A 273 27.26 -17.64 -5.94
C VAL A 273 26.11 -17.70 -4.93
N ASP A 274 26.46 -17.94 -3.65
CA ASP A 274 25.49 -17.94 -2.57
C ASP A 274 24.67 -16.63 -2.52
N LEU A 275 23.37 -16.76 -2.29
CA LEU A 275 22.44 -15.62 -2.33
C LEU A 275 22.85 -14.51 -1.37
N ALA A 276 23.29 -14.83 -0.14
CA ALA A 276 23.65 -13.79 0.83
C ALA A 276 24.86 -12.97 0.35
N GLN A 277 25.81 -13.62 -0.33
CA GLN A 277 26.95 -12.92 -0.95
C GLN A 277 26.51 -12.06 -2.14
N ARG A 278 25.59 -12.55 -2.98
CA ARG A 278 25.03 -11.78 -4.10
C ARG A 278 24.29 -10.53 -3.61
N LEU A 279 23.47 -10.66 -2.56
CA LEU A 279 22.78 -9.54 -1.92
C LEU A 279 23.79 -8.53 -1.37
N ALA A 280 24.81 -8.99 -0.65
CA ALA A 280 25.88 -8.13 -0.14
C ALA A 280 26.62 -7.40 -1.27
N ALA A 281 26.94 -8.08 -2.37
CA ALA A 281 27.62 -7.48 -3.51
C ALA A 281 26.77 -6.39 -4.19
N ALA A 282 25.47 -6.64 -4.42
CA ALA A 282 24.55 -5.63 -4.97
C ALA A 282 24.45 -4.39 -4.07
N GLN A 283 24.33 -4.58 -2.75
CA GLN A 283 24.28 -3.49 -1.79
C GLN A 283 25.62 -2.72 -1.71
N GLN A 284 26.76 -3.41 -1.80
CA GLN A 284 28.06 -2.77 -1.80
C GLN A 284 28.29 -1.95 -3.07
N LEU A 285 27.84 -2.45 -4.23
CA LEU A 285 27.87 -1.72 -5.50
C LEU A 285 27.10 -0.38 -5.42
N ALA A 286 25.98 -0.36 -4.70
CA ALA A 286 25.22 0.87 -4.46
C ALA A 286 26.06 1.97 -3.77
N GLY A 287 26.99 1.58 -2.88
CA GLY A 287 27.87 2.53 -2.19
C GLY A 287 28.94 3.18 -3.07
N PHE A 288 29.14 2.72 -4.31
CA PHE A 288 30.02 3.39 -5.29
C PHE A 288 29.26 4.43 -6.13
N GLY A 289 27.92 4.43 -6.08
CA GLY A 289 27.10 5.28 -6.93
C GLY A 289 27.46 5.14 -8.42
N VAL A 290 27.65 6.27 -9.09
CA VAL A 290 27.96 6.33 -10.54
C VAL A 290 29.21 5.54 -10.94
N ASP A 291 30.18 5.37 -10.03
CA ASP A 291 31.43 4.64 -10.32
C ASP A 291 31.21 3.13 -10.52
N ALA A 292 30.05 2.59 -10.08
CA ALA A 292 29.63 1.22 -10.35
C ALA A 292 28.85 1.07 -11.67
N ALA A 293 28.90 2.03 -12.61
CA ALA A 293 28.20 1.95 -13.89
C ALA A 293 28.49 0.67 -14.70
N ALA A 294 29.68 0.07 -14.53
CA ALA A 294 30.01 -1.21 -15.17
C ALA A 294 29.11 -2.38 -14.73
N ALA A 295 28.47 -2.29 -13.55
CA ALA A 295 27.57 -3.31 -13.01
C ALA A 295 26.14 -3.23 -13.58
N VAL A 296 25.78 -2.11 -14.25
CA VAL A 296 24.42 -1.83 -14.73
C VAL A 296 23.84 -3.00 -15.55
N PRO A 297 24.54 -3.59 -16.54
CA PRO A 297 23.95 -4.68 -17.32
C PRO A 297 23.61 -5.91 -16.48
N VAL A 298 24.51 -6.33 -15.59
CA VAL A 298 24.34 -7.52 -14.74
C VAL A 298 23.25 -7.29 -13.69
N LEU A 299 23.16 -6.07 -13.13
CA LEU A 299 22.09 -5.71 -12.20
C LEU A 299 20.72 -5.65 -12.90
N VAL A 300 20.64 -5.19 -14.15
CA VAL A 300 19.39 -5.24 -14.92
C VAL A 300 18.97 -6.69 -15.21
N GLU A 301 19.92 -7.60 -15.49
CA GLU A 301 19.63 -9.03 -15.58
C GLU A 301 19.10 -9.61 -14.26
N CYS A 302 19.63 -9.12 -13.11
CA CYS A 302 19.15 -9.53 -11.79
C CYS A 302 17.69 -9.17 -11.52
N LEU A 303 17.12 -8.15 -12.18
CA LEU A 303 15.70 -7.82 -12.12
C LEU A 303 14.81 -8.92 -12.75
N GLY A 304 15.36 -9.78 -13.59
CA GLY A 304 14.65 -10.91 -14.21
C GLY A 304 14.76 -12.22 -13.42
N THR A 305 15.37 -12.21 -12.23
CA THR A 305 15.61 -13.45 -11.44
C THR A 305 14.38 -13.90 -10.65
N ASP A 306 14.26 -15.21 -10.42
CA ASP A 306 13.13 -15.78 -9.66
C ASP A 306 13.14 -15.35 -8.18
N HIS A 307 14.33 -15.12 -7.61
CA HIS A 307 14.48 -14.84 -6.19
C HIS A 307 14.08 -13.41 -5.81
N GLN A 308 13.05 -13.27 -4.99
CA GLN A 308 12.42 -11.98 -4.64
C GLN A 308 13.42 -10.98 -4.03
N ALA A 309 14.25 -11.42 -3.08
CA ALA A 309 15.25 -10.56 -2.44
C ALA A 309 16.32 -10.04 -3.42
N MET A 310 16.70 -10.83 -4.43
CA MET A 310 17.72 -10.43 -5.39
C MET A 310 17.21 -9.33 -6.30
N ARG A 311 15.94 -9.42 -6.74
CA ARG A 311 15.29 -8.35 -7.52
C ARG A 311 15.20 -7.06 -6.74
N ALA A 312 14.81 -7.12 -5.46
CA ALA A 312 14.75 -5.94 -4.59
C ALA A 312 16.14 -5.31 -4.40
N ALA A 313 17.17 -6.10 -4.09
CA ALA A 313 18.54 -5.61 -3.94
C ALA A 313 19.06 -4.96 -5.24
N ALA A 314 18.83 -5.58 -6.40
CA ALA A 314 19.22 -5.03 -7.70
C ALA A 314 18.47 -3.72 -8.02
N THR A 315 17.17 -3.64 -7.71
CA THR A 315 16.33 -2.45 -7.91
C THR A 315 16.94 -1.22 -7.24
N TYR A 316 17.25 -1.33 -5.95
CA TYR A 316 17.78 -0.19 -5.20
C TYR A 316 19.27 0.07 -5.47
N ALA A 317 20.05 -0.96 -5.84
CA ALA A 317 21.43 -0.77 -6.28
C ALA A 317 21.49 0.02 -7.60
N LEU A 318 20.60 -0.28 -8.56
CA LEU A 318 20.47 0.50 -9.79
C LEU A 318 20.04 1.94 -9.49
N GLY A 319 19.07 2.13 -8.59
CA GLY A 319 18.68 3.48 -8.18
C GLY A 319 19.83 4.29 -7.59
N ALA A 320 20.68 3.68 -6.76
CA ALA A 320 21.86 4.33 -6.18
C ALA A 320 22.96 4.64 -7.21
N ILE A 321 23.13 3.79 -8.24
CA ILE A 321 24.05 4.07 -9.36
C ILE A 321 23.57 5.29 -10.15
N GLY A 322 22.26 5.49 -10.27
CA GLY A 322 21.64 6.69 -10.81
C GLY A 322 21.58 6.73 -12.33
N GLU A 323 21.87 7.90 -12.91
CA GLU A 323 21.69 8.23 -14.33
C GLU A 323 22.21 7.16 -15.34
N PRO A 324 23.38 6.49 -15.15
CA PRO A 324 23.85 5.47 -16.09
C PRO A 324 22.89 4.29 -16.31
N THR A 325 21.94 4.07 -15.39
CA THR A 325 20.96 2.97 -15.49
C THR A 325 19.78 3.29 -16.41
N VAL A 326 19.45 4.58 -16.59
CA VAL A 326 18.16 5.03 -17.15
C VAL A 326 17.91 4.45 -18.54
N ALA A 327 18.90 4.50 -19.43
CA ALA A 327 18.74 4.02 -20.80
C ALA A 327 18.46 2.51 -20.88
N LEU A 328 19.14 1.70 -20.05
CA LEU A 328 18.97 0.25 -20.08
C LEU A 328 17.66 -0.17 -19.41
N LEU A 329 17.25 0.52 -18.34
CA LEU A 329 15.96 0.32 -17.69
C LEU A 329 14.79 0.71 -18.61
N ALA A 330 14.87 1.85 -19.31
CA ALA A 330 13.86 2.24 -20.30
C ALA A 330 13.73 1.22 -21.44
N LYS A 331 14.86 0.66 -21.89
CA LYS A 331 14.87 -0.42 -22.88
C LYS A 331 14.22 -1.70 -22.35
N ALA A 332 14.51 -2.08 -21.10
CA ALA A 332 13.90 -3.24 -20.45
C ALA A 332 12.38 -3.05 -20.34
N LEU A 333 11.92 -1.86 -19.98
CA LEU A 333 10.48 -1.58 -19.86
C LEU A 333 9.74 -1.67 -21.20
N ARG A 334 10.32 -1.13 -22.28
CA ARG A 334 9.77 -1.31 -23.63
C ARG A 334 9.73 -2.77 -24.07
N ALA A 335 10.68 -3.58 -23.64
CA ALA A 335 10.68 -5.02 -23.93
C ALA A 335 9.53 -5.74 -23.22
N ALA A 336 9.32 -5.45 -21.94
CA ALA A 336 8.18 -5.96 -21.18
C ALA A 336 6.84 -5.51 -21.78
N GLY A 337 6.74 -4.26 -22.25
CA GLY A 337 5.56 -3.77 -22.96
C GLY A 337 5.22 -4.59 -24.20
N ARG A 338 6.20 -4.79 -25.10
CA ARG A 338 6.01 -5.62 -26.30
C ARG A 338 5.66 -7.08 -26.02
N GLU A 339 6.09 -7.62 -24.88
CA GLU A 339 5.71 -8.96 -24.43
C GLU A 339 4.25 -8.97 -23.92
N ALA A 340 3.87 -7.97 -23.14
CA ALA A 340 2.50 -7.80 -22.66
C ALA A 340 1.49 -7.64 -23.81
N ASP A 341 1.85 -6.93 -24.88
CA ASP A 341 1.00 -6.72 -26.06
C ASP A 341 0.66 -8.03 -26.82
N GLN A 342 1.35 -9.14 -26.53
CA GLN A 342 1.03 -10.46 -27.08
C GLN A 342 -0.19 -11.11 -26.39
N HIS A 343 -0.70 -10.47 -25.34
CA HIS A 343 -1.82 -10.93 -24.53
C HIS A 343 -2.96 -9.89 -24.57
N GLU A 344 -4.20 -10.32 -24.32
CA GLU A 344 -5.36 -9.41 -24.25
C GLU A 344 -5.26 -8.39 -23.10
N ALA A 345 -4.58 -8.79 -22.03
CA ALA A 345 -4.17 -7.93 -20.92
C ALA A 345 -2.76 -8.33 -20.47
N PRO A 346 -1.96 -7.40 -19.92
CA PRO A 346 -0.64 -7.72 -19.39
C PRO A 346 -0.75 -8.87 -18.38
N PRO A 347 0.07 -9.95 -18.47
CA PRO A 347 -0.02 -11.07 -17.54
C PRO A 347 0.15 -10.68 -16.06
N ALA A 348 0.90 -9.60 -15.81
CA ALA A 348 1.12 -9.03 -14.48
C ALA A 348 -0.03 -8.14 -13.98
N TRP A 349 -1.04 -7.88 -14.84
CA TRP A 349 -2.26 -7.16 -14.50
C TRP A 349 -3.40 -8.15 -14.22
N ASN A 350 -3.88 -8.17 -12.98
CA ASN A 350 -5.20 -8.72 -12.68
C ASN A 350 -5.97 -7.75 -11.78
N GLU A 351 -7.29 -7.82 -11.83
CA GLU A 351 -8.19 -6.92 -11.09
C GLU A 351 -8.23 -7.20 -9.57
N GLY A 352 -7.27 -7.99 -9.04
CA GLY A 352 -6.99 -8.17 -7.62
C GLY A 352 -5.74 -7.43 -7.17
N ALA A 353 -4.62 -7.57 -7.89
CA ALA A 353 -3.36 -6.86 -7.65
C ALA A 353 -2.54 -6.75 -8.94
N THR A 354 -1.86 -5.62 -9.13
CA THR A 354 -0.97 -5.38 -10.27
C THR A 354 0.48 -5.46 -9.82
N ASN A 355 1.26 -6.31 -10.48
CA ASN A 355 2.71 -6.34 -10.30
C ASN A 355 3.36 -5.47 -11.37
N MET A 356 3.85 -4.29 -10.98
CA MET A 356 4.61 -3.42 -11.89
C MET A 356 5.99 -4.02 -12.17
N GLU A 357 6.60 -3.61 -13.28
CA GLU A 357 7.94 -4.08 -13.64
C GLU A 357 8.99 -3.55 -12.65
N ASP A 358 9.99 -4.38 -12.31
CA ASP A 358 11.04 -3.98 -11.37
C ASP A 358 11.94 -2.92 -12.01
N ALA A 359 11.98 -2.86 -13.35
CA ALA A 359 12.60 -1.76 -14.08
C ALA A 359 11.89 -0.42 -13.82
N ALA A 360 10.57 -0.41 -13.64
CA ALA A 360 9.83 0.80 -13.27
C ALA A 360 10.10 1.20 -11.81
N GLN A 361 10.17 0.24 -10.89
CA GLN A 361 10.60 0.49 -9.51
C GLN A 361 12.03 1.05 -9.46
N ALA A 362 12.94 0.52 -10.27
CA ALA A 362 14.32 0.99 -10.35
C ALA A 362 14.41 2.41 -10.93
N LEU A 363 13.66 2.72 -12.00
CA LEU A 363 13.57 4.08 -12.55
C LEU A 363 13.01 5.08 -11.51
N ALA A 364 12.02 4.66 -10.72
CA ALA A 364 11.52 5.49 -9.62
C ALA A 364 12.57 5.71 -8.52
N ALA A 365 13.38 4.67 -8.21
CA ALA A 365 14.46 4.76 -7.23
C ALA A 365 15.64 5.64 -7.71
N VAL A 366 15.92 5.68 -9.02
CA VAL A 366 16.90 6.62 -9.62
C VAL A 366 16.52 8.09 -9.36
N GLY A 367 15.23 8.41 -9.32
CA GLY A 367 14.77 9.78 -9.06
C GLY A 367 14.90 10.69 -10.29
N GLU A 368 15.09 12.00 -10.05
CA GLU A 368 15.01 13.07 -11.05
C GLU A 368 15.67 12.77 -12.43
N PRO A 369 16.85 12.13 -12.52
CA PRO A 369 17.46 11.79 -13.81
C PRO A 369 16.60 10.90 -14.72
N ALA A 370 15.66 10.13 -14.18
CA ALA A 370 14.77 9.25 -14.95
C ALA A 370 13.53 9.98 -15.52
N VAL A 371 13.21 11.20 -15.07
CA VAL A 371 11.93 11.86 -15.36
C VAL A 371 11.71 12.09 -16.86
N GLU A 372 12.73 12.56 -17.58
CA GLU A 372 12.64 12.80 -19.03
C GLU A 372 12.37 11.50 -19.80
N ALA A 373 13.16 10.45 -19.52
CA ALA A 373 12.97 9.15 -20.15
C ALA A 373 11.58 8.55 -19.85
N LEU A 374 11.09 8.70 -18.61
CA LEU A 374 9.74 8.27 -18.23
C LEU A 374 8.65 9.07 -18.97
N CYS A 375 8.84 10.37 -19.20
CA CYS A 375 7.92 11.17 -19.99
C CYS A 375 7.87 10.73 -21.47
N GLU A 376 9.00 10.29 -22.03
CA GLU A 376 9.02 9.67 -23.37
C GLU A 376 8.28 8.34 -23.38
N LEU A 377 8.42 7.52 -22.34
CA LEU A 377 7.75 6.22 -22.22
C LEU A 377 6.23 6.33 -22.03
N LEU A 378 5.73 7.46 -21.52
CA LEU A 378 4.29 7.77 -21.51
C LEU A 378 3.68 7.93 -22.92
N ALA A 379 4.52 8.13 -23.94
CA ALA A 379 4.12 8.23 -25.34
C ALA A 379 4.52 7.01 -26.17
N ASP A 380 4.91 5.90 -25.52
CA ASP A 380 5.26 4.64 -26.18
C ASP A 380 4.02 3.99 -26.82
N GLU A 381 4.20 3.04 -27.73
CA GLU A 381 3.09 2.37 -28.42
C GLU A 381 2.37 1.35 -27.52
N SER A 382 3.10 0.73 -26.57
CA SER A 382 2.53 -0.28 -25.67
C SER A 382 1.86 0.36 -24.45
N GLU A 383 0.59 0.01 -24.20
CA GLU A 383 -0.17 0.41 -23.01
C GLU A 383 0.59 0.04 -21.72
N TRP A 384 1.22 -1.14 -21.68
CA TRP A 384 1.92 -1.60 -20.48
C TRP A 384 3.19 -0.79 -20.19
N THR A 385 3.92 -0.36 -21.23
CA THR A 385 5.04 0.58 -21.07
C THR A 385 4.55 1.90 -20.47
N GLN A 386 3.45 2.45 -21.00
CA GLN A 386 2.87 3.72 -20.54
C GLN A 386 2.40 3.63 -19.07
N VAL A 387 1.70 2.54 -18.72
CA VAL A 387 1.21 2.28 -17.36
C VAL A 387 2.38 2.22 -16.37
N ASN A 388 3.44 1.48 -16.69
CA ASN A 388 4.62 1.40 -15.82
C ASN A 388 5.37 2.74 -15.72
N ALA A 389 5.43 3.51 -16.79
CA ALA A 389 6.03 4.85 -16.77
C ALA A 389 5.24 5.81 -15.86
N ALA A 390 3.91 5.80 -15.96
CA ALA A 390 3.03 6.57 -15.08
C ALA A 390 3.20 6.16 -13.61
N PHE A 391 3.28 4.84 -13.35
CA PHE A 391 3.54 4.31 -12.02
C PHE A 391 4.87 4.81 -11.45
N ALA A 392 5.97 4.66 -12.19
CA ALA A 392 7.29 5.09 -11.74
C ALA A 392 7.33 6.59 -11.39
N LEU A 393 6.73 7.44 -12.24
CA LEU A 393 6.60 8.88 -11.98
C LEU A 393 5.83 9.17 -10.68
N GLY A 394 4.78 8.40 -10.39
CA GLY A 394 4.01 8.52 -9.15
C GLY A 394 4.77 8.12 -7.88
N GLU A 395 5.73 7.20 -7.99
CA GLU A 395 6.55 6.75 -6.85
C GLU A 395 7.70 7.73 -6.51
N MET A 396 7.95 8.72 -7.37
CA MET A 396 8.94 9.79 -7.20
C MET A 396 8.41 11.01 -6.44
N ASP A 397 7.09 11.05 -6.16
CA ASP A 397 6.41 12.18 -5.51
C ASP A 397 6.72 13.51 -6.22
N SER A 398 6.97 14.60 -5.47
CA SER A 398 7.29 15.92 -6.04
C SER A 398 8.55 15.95 -6.90
N HIS A 399 9.43 14.94 -6.87
CA HIS A 399 10.59 14.88 -7.77
C HIS A 399 10.18 14.71 -9.24
N ALA A 400 8.97 14.18 -9.50
CA ALA A 400 8.41 14.06 -10.85
C ALA A 400 7.51 15.25 -11.25
N ALA A 401 7.55 16.39 -10.55
CA ALA A 401 6.69 17.55 -10.86
C ALA A 401 6.80 18.02 -12.32
N ALA A 402 7.96 17.89 -12.96
CA ALA A 402 8.15 18.21 -14.38
C ALA A 402 7.33 17.32 -15.35
N ALA A 403 6.92 16.12 -14.90
CA ALA A 403 6.12 15.19 -15.70
C ALA A 403 4.60 15.46 -15.64
N VAL A 404 4.14 16.38 -14.79
CA VAL A 404 2.71 16.69 -14.63
C VAL A 404 2.01 17.02 -15.96
N PRO A 405 2.59 17.82 -16.88
CA PRO A 405 1.97 18.05 -18.18
C PRO A 405 1.82 16.78 -19.03
N ALA A 406 2.78 15.84 -18.96
CA ALA A 406 2.70 14.58 -19.69
C ALA A 406 1.63 13.65 -19.11
N LEU A 407 1.62 13.48 -17.78
CA LEU A 407 0.60 12.69 -17.07
C LEU A 407 -0.81 13.27 -17.25
N THR A 408 -0.95 14.59 -17.30
CA THR A 408 -2.24 15.24 -17.55
C THR A 408 -2.78 14.89 -18.94
N ARG A 409 -1.92 14.81 -19.96
CA ARG A 409 -2.34 14.37 -21.31
C ARG A 409 -2.81 12.92 -21.31
N SER A 410 -2.19 12.05 -20.51
CA SER A 410 -2.61 10.64 -20.36
C SER A 410 -4.04 10.48 -19.81
N LEU A 411 -4.65 11.52 -19.22
CA LEU A 411 -6.06 11.49 -18.79
C LEU A 411 -7.06 11.54 -19.96
N GLU A 412 -6.58 11.87 -21.17
CA GLU A 412 -7.38 11.92 -22.39
C GLU A 412 -7.37 10.57 -23.15
N ASP A 413 -6.64 9.57 -22.63
CA ASP A 413 -6.52 8.25 -23.25
C ASP A 413 -7.78 7.39 -23.07
N GLY A 414 -8.08 6.55 -24.07
CA GLY A 414 -9.21 5.62 -24.03
C GLY A 414 -8.99 4.44 -23.08
N SER A 415 -7.73 4.13 -22.74
CA SER A 415 -7.34 3.12 -21.76
C SER A 415 -7.68 3.57 -20.34
N HIS A 416 -8.57 2.84 -19.68
CA HIS A 416 -8.78 3.06 -18.25
C HIS A 416 -7.54 2.70 -17.42
N ARG A 417 -6.68 1.76 -17.87
CA ARG A 417 -5.50 1.33 -17.10
C ARG A 417 -4.50 2.47 -16.99
N LEU A 418 -4.21 3.13 -18.11
CA LEU A 418 -3.34 4.30 -18.13
C LEU A 418 -3.96 5.46 -17.33
N VAL A 419 -5.23 5.80 -17.60
CA VAL A 419 -5.92 6.92 -16.92
C VAL A 419 -5.93 6.73 -15.40
N ARG A 420 -6.24 5.52 -14.91
CA ARG A 420 -6.25 5.21 -13.47
C ARG A 420 -4.86 5.40 -12.86
N THR A 421 -3.82 4.94 -13.54
CA THR A 421 -2.44 5.02 -13.05
C THR A 421 -1.93 6.46 -13.09
N ALA A 422 -2.25 7.21 -14.14
CA ALA A 422 -1.94 8.63 -14.24
C ALA A 422 -2.62 9.46 -13.15
N LEU A 423 -3.88 9.17 -12.79
CA LEU A 423 -4.56 9.82 -11.66
C LEU A 423 -3.87 9.55 -10.32
N VAL A 424 -3.44 8.32 -10.07
CA VAL A 424 -2.66 7.98 -8.86
C VAL A 424 -1.33 8.73 -8.86
N ALA A 425 -0.62 8.76 -10.00
CA ALA A 425 0.64 9.47 -10.12
C ALA A 425 0.49 10.98 -9.87
N LEU A 426 -0.51 11.62 -10.49
CA LEU A 426 -0.82 13.04 -10.27
C LEU A 426 -1.16 13.31 -8.80
N GLY A 427 -1.95 12.43 -8.16
CA GLY A 427 -2.28 12.55 -6.76
C GLY A 427 -1.08 12.42 -5.82
N ASN A 428 -0.15 11.50 -6.11
CA ASN A 428 1.10 11.34 -5.35
C ASN A 428 2.06 12.52 -5.57
N ILE A 429 2.18 13.03 -6.80
CA ILE A 429 3.01 14.19 -7.13
C ILE A 429 2.45 15.45 -6.46
N ALA A 430 1.12 15.65 -6.56
CA ALA A 430 0.30 16.77 -6.05
C ALA A 430 0.70 18.18 -6.50
N GLN A 431 1.99 18.48 -6.57
CA GLN A 431 2.57 19.76 -6.98
C GLN A 431 2.31 20.05 -8.45
N GLY A 432 1.75 21.24 -8.74
CA GLY A 432 1.56 21.73 -10.11
C GLY A 432 0.43 21.04 -10.88
N VAL A 433 -0.35 20.17 -10.24
CA VAL A 433 -1.45 19.44 -10.87
C VAL A 433 -2.57 20.39 -11.29
N PRO A 434 -3.01 20.37 -12.56
CA PRO A 434 -4.12 21.20 -13.02
C PRO A 434 -5.45 20.66 -12.47
N VAL A 435 -5.99 21.33 -11.43
CA VAL A 435 -7.22 20.89 -10.74
C VAL A 435 -8.41 20.69 -11.68
N GLU A 436 -8.54 21.50 -12.72
CA GLU A 436 -9.62 21.35 -13.72
C GLU A 436 -9.58 19.99 -14.45
N ALA A 437 -8.39 19.40 -14.62
CA ALA A 437 -8.28 18.06 -15.19
C ALA A 437 -8.86 17.00 -14.24
N LEU A 438 -8.52 17.07 -12.93
CA LEU A 438 -9.12 16.19 -11.92
C LEU A 438 -10.63 16.40 -11.81
N GLY A 439 -11.10 17.65 -11.89
CA GLY A 439 -12.51 18.01 -11.87
C GLY A 439 -13.33 17.34 -12.96
N ARG A 440 -12.78 17.22 -14.19
CA ARG A 440 -13.43 16.45 -15.28
C ARG A 440 -13.49 14.96 -14.97
N MET A 441 -12.44 14.42 -14.34
CA MET A 441 -12.34 12.99 -14.04
C MET A 441 -13.29 12.51 -12.93
N LEU A 442 -13.74 13.41 -12.03
CA LEU A 442 -14.75 13.09 -11.00
C LEU A 442 -16.09 12.61 -11.58
N SER A 443 -16.42 12.99 -12.81
CA SER A 443 -17.65 12.58 -13.50
C SER A 443 -17.37 11.94 -14.86
N ALA A 444 -16.12 11.52 -15.12
CA ALA A 444 -15.76 10.99 -16.43
C ALA A 444 -16.54 9.71 -16.75
N ASP A 445 -16.85 9.53 -18.02
CA ASP A 445 -17.55 8.39 -18.56
C ASP A 445 -17.04 8.11 -19.96
N HIS A 446 -16.83 6.84 -20.29
CA HIS A 446 -16.27 6.44 -21.57
C HIS A 446 -16.86 5.09 -22.00
N PRO A 447 -17.15 4.86 -23.30
CA PRO A 447 -17.76 3.60 -23.76
C PRO A 447 -16.94 2.36 -23.40
N ASN A 448 -15.60 2.46 -23.38
CA ASN A 448 -14.71 1.33 -23.08
C ASN A 448 -14.53 1.08 -21.58
N TRP A 449 -15.21 1.83 -20.70
CA TRP A 449 -15.04 1.72 -19.24
C TRP A 449 -16.25 1.12 -18.54
N GLN A 450 -17.09 0.38 -19.29
CA GLN A 450 -18.37 -0.15 -18.83
C GLN A 450 -18.35 -1.65 -18.54
N GLU A 451 -17.25 -2.34 -18.81
CA GLU A 451 -17.14 -3.78 -18.56
C GLU A 451 -17.13 -4.05 -17.05
N GLU A 452 -17.96 -5.00 -16.59
CA GLU A 452 -18.03 -5.36 -15.17
C GLU A 452 -16.82 -6.22 -14.78
N ALA A 453 -15.98 -5.70 -13.89
CA ALA A 453 -14.80 -6.41 -13.37
C ALA A 453 -15.09 -7.23 -12.09
N GLY A 454 -16.29 -7.07 -11.53
CA GLY A 454 -16.77 -7.81 -10.36
C GLY A 454 -17.39 -6.92 -9.30
N ARG A 455 -18.29 -7.49 -8.48
CA ARG A 455 -19.07 -6.75 -7.46
C ARG A 455 -19.83 -5.54 -8.05
N ARG A 456 -20.28 -5.62 -9.31
CA ARG A 456 -20.94 -4.53 -10.06
C ARG A 456 -20.09 -3.28 -10.27
N TRP A 457 -18.77 -3.39 -10.12
CA TRP A 457 -17.84 -2.31 -10.45
C TRP A 457 -17.44 -2.37 -11.92
N VAL A 458 -17.31 -1.18 -12.50
CA VAL A 458 -16.75 -1.00 -13.85
C VAL A 458 -15.52 -0.08 -13.77
N PRO A 459 -14.60 -0.09 -14.76
CA PRO A 459 -13.41 0.74 -14.73
C PRO A 459 -13.67 2.23 -14.50
N ARG A 460 -14.81 2.75 -15.01
CA ARG A 460 -15.24 4.14 -14.79
C ARG A 460 -15.34 4.49 -13.31
N ASP A 461 -15.84 3.58 -12.47
CA ASP A 461 -16.03 3.82 -11.05
C ASP A 461 -14.68 3.99 -10.35
N GLN A 462 -13.67 3.21 -10.76
CA GLN A 462 -12.31 3.34 -10.24
C GLN A 462 -11.60 4.60 -10.77
N VAL A 463 -11.84 5.00 -12.01
CA VAL A 463 -11.34 6.28 -12.55
C VAL A 463 -11.84 7.45 -11.70
N ARG A 464 -13.15 7.52 -11.45
CA ARG A 464 -13.74 8.57 -10.60
C ARG A 464 -13.25 8.50 -9.15
N THR A 465 -13.06 7.29 -8.63
CA THR A 465 -12.51 7.06 -7.28
C THR A 465 -11.08 7.60 -7.19
N ASN A 466 -10.22 7.32 -8.17
CA ASN A 466 -8.85 7.83 -8.20
C ASN A 466 -8.82 9.36 -8.34
N ALA A 467 -9.75 9.96 -9.09
CA ALA A 467 -9.88 11.40 -9.17
C ALA A 467 -10.25 12.03 -7.82
N ALA A 468 -11.18 11.41 -7.07
CA ALA A 468 -11.54 11.84 -5.72
C ALA A 468 -10.38 11.68 -4.72
N ILE A 469 -9.63 10.57 -4.80
CA ILE A 469 -8.41 10.35 -4.01
C ILE A 469 -7.38 11.45 -4.30
N ALA A 470 -7.10 11.73 -5.58
CA ALA A 470 -6.16 12.78 -5.97
C ALA A 470 -6.61 14.16 -5.43
N CYS A 471 -7.91 14.48 -5.49
CA CYS A 471 -8.44 15.70 -4.87
C CYS A 471 -8.18 15.75 -3.36
N ALA A 472 -8.32 14.62 -2.65
CA ALA A 472 -8.02 14.54 -1.22
C ALA A 472 -6.52 14.71 -0.92
N GLN A 473 -5.65 14.18 -1.78
CA GLN A 473 -4.19 14.33 -1.67
C GLN A 473 -3.72 15.77 -1.92
N LEU A 474 -4.38 16.49 -2.85
CA LEU A 474 -4.14 17.91 -3.09
C LEU A 474 -4.56 18.81 -1.92
N GLY A 475 -5.45 18.33 -1.04
CA GLY A 475 -5.96 19.06 0.12
C GLY A 475 -6.55 20.42 -0.26
N GLN A 476 -6.07 21.50 0.37
CA GLN A 476 -6.57 22.87 0.11
C GLN A 476 -6.45 23.30 -1.35
N ALA A 477 -5.49 22.77 -2.12
CA ALA A 477 -5.35 23.10 -3.53
C ALA A 477 -6.56 22.66 -4.36
N ALA A 478 -7.34 21.66 -3.89
CA ALA A 478 -8.55 21.19 -4.55
C ALA A 478 -9.80 22.05 -4.26
N ALA A 479 -9.70 23.15 -3.50
CA ALA A 479 -10.83 24.04 -3.19
C ALA A 479 -11.64 24.52 -4.43
N PRO A 480 -11.04 24.80 -5.60
CA PRO A 480 -11.80 25.15 -6.80
C PRO A 480 -12.78 24.05 -7.27
N LEU A 481 -12.61 22.80 -6.81
CA LEU A 481 -13.42 21.65 -7.19
C LEU A 481 -14.57 21.36 -6.21
N GLU A 482 -14.81 22.20 -5.19
CA GLU A 482 -15.86 21.97 -4.19
C GLU A 482 -17.22 21.65 -4.82
N SER A 483 -17.62 22.38 -5.87
CA SER A 483 -18.90 22.15 -6.55
C SER A 483 -18.98 20.78 -7.23
N GLN A 484 -17.88 20.31 -7.82
CA GLN A 484 -17.77 18.97 -8.41
C GLN A 484 -17.76 17.90 -7.32
N LEU A 485 -17.05 18.14 -6.21
CA LEU A 485 -16.98 17.23 -5.07
C LEU A 485 -18.35 17.08 -4.39
N PHE A 486 -19.15 18.16 -4.27
CA PHE A 486 -20.51 18.07 -3.75
C PHE A 486 -21.39 17.13 -4.57
N ARG A 487 -21.26 17.16 -5.90
CA ARG A 487 -21.98 16.22 -6.78
C ARG A 487 -21.45 14.79 -6.64
N ALA A 488 -20.13 14.65 -6.45
CA ALA A 488 -19.48 13.35 -6.29
C ALA A 488 -19.88 12.62 -4.99
N LEU A 489 -20.36 13.34 -3.96
CA LEU A 489 -20.95 12.73 -2.75
C LEU A 489 -22.14 11.80 -3.07
N ASP A 490 -22.88 12.11 -4.12
CA ASP A 490 -24.06 11.36 -4.58
C ASP A 490 -23.75 10.37 -5.72
N ASP A 491 -22.47 10.11 -6.03
CA ASP A 491 -22.10 9.15 -7.08
C ASP A 491 -22.58 7.73 -6.72
N SER A 492 -23.05 7.00 -7.73
CA SER A 492 -23.55 5.62 -7.58
C SER A 492 -22.52 4.65 -6.99
N CYS A 493 -21.22 4.92 -7.20
CA CYS A 493 -20.15 4.19 -6.54
C CYS A 493 -19.83 4.86 -5.20
N GLY A 494 -20.20 4.21 -4.10
CA GLY A 494 -19.99 4.76 -2.75
C GLY A 494 -18.53 5.05 -2.36
N HIS A 495 -17.53 4.51 -3.09
CA HIS A 495 -16.13 4.88 -2.85
C HIS A 495 -15.82 6.29 -3.36
N VAL A 496 -16.43 6.71 -4.48
CA VAL A 496 -16.30 8.07 -5.01
C VAL A 496 -16.82 9.06 -3.97
N GLY A 497 -18.02 8.85 -3.44
CA GLY A 497 -18.60 9.71 -2.40
C GLY A 497 -17.78 9.73 -1.11
N ALA A 498 -17.25 8.58 -0.68
CA ALA A 498 -16.41 8.52 0.52
C ALA A 498 -15.08 9.29 0.37
N PHE A 499 -14.41 9.20 -0.79
CA PHE A 499 -13.19 9.97 -1.03
C PHE A 499 -13.46 11.44 -1.37
N ALA A 500 -14.61 11.77 -1.96
CA ALA A 500 -15.06 13.15 -2.11
C ALA A 500 -15.29 13.80 -0.74
N LEU A 501 -15.88 13.07 0.21
CA LEU A 501 -16.01 13.51 1.61
C LEU A 501 -14.63 13.77 2.24
N SER A 502 -13.67 12.84 2.07
CA SER A 502 -12.29 13.03 2.52
C SER A 502 -11.64 14.26 1.88
N ALA A 503 -11.86 14.52 0.59
CA ALA A 503 -11.34 15.71 -0.09
C ALA A 503 -11.93 17.01 0.50
N LEU A 504 -13.24 17.05 0.73
CA LEU A 504 -13.89 18.20 1.37
C LEU A 504 -13.36 18.44 2.79
N GLN A 505 -13.10 17.38 3.56
CA GLN A 505 -12.48 17.49 4.88
C GLN A 505 -11.07 18.09 4.81
N GLN A 506 -10.25 17.69 3.84
CA GLN A 506 -8.89 18.21 3.65
C GLN A 506 -8.87 19.64 3.08
N ILE A 507 -9.87 20.01 2.28
CA ILE A 507 -10.07 21.40 1.84
C ILE A 507 -10.37 22.30 3.05
N GLY A 508 -11.26 21.84 3.95
CA GLY A 508 -11.48 22.47 5.25
C GLY A 508 -12.12 23.87 5.21
N SER A 509 -12.67 24.29 4.07
CA SER A 509 -13.41 25.56 3.97
C SER A 509 -14.74 25.46 4.73
N PRO A 510 -15.38 26.60 5.09
CA PRO A 510 -16.70 26.59 5.72
C PRO A 510 -17.76 25.88 4.86
N THR A 511 -17.72 26.07 3.54
CA THR A 511 -18.64 25.43 2.58
C THR A 511 -18.39 23.93 2.49
N ALA A 512 -17.13 23.50 2.40
CA ALA A 512 -16.77 22.09 2.38
C ALA A 512 -17.17 21.38 3.69
N THR A 513 -16.93 22.03 4.83
CA THR A 513 -17.33 21.52 6.16
C THR A 513 -18.84 21.37 6.28
N GLN A 514 -19.60 22.38 5.83
CA GLN A 514 -21.05 22.33 5.86
C GLN A 514 -21.60 21.20 4.97
N ALA A 515 -21.09 21.07 3.75
CA ALA A 515 -21.50 20.00 2.83
C ALA A 515 -21.18 18.61 3.38
N ALA A 516 -20.00 18.43 3.98
CA ALA A 516 -19.63 17.19 4.65
C ALA A 516 -20.59 16.85 5.81
N MET A 517 -20.96 17.86 6.62
CA MET A 517 -21.93 17.69 7.71
C MET A 517 -23.33 17.37 7.19
N ASP A 518 -23.81 18.06 6.16
CA ASP A 518 -25.13 17.83 5.55
C ASP A 518 -25.25 16.42 4.98
N TYR A 519 -24.20 15.95 4.30
CA TYR A 519 -24.09 14.58 3.83
C TYR A 519 -24.13 13.57 4.99
N LEU A 520 -23.30 13.76 6.02
CA LEU A 520 -23.29 12.86 7.17
C LEU A 520 -24.63 12.84 7.93
N TYR A 521 -25.34 13.98 7.99
CA TYR A 521 -26.67 14.06 8.59
C TYR A 521 -27.72 13.28 7.81
N SER A 522 -27.61 13.20 6.48
CA SER A 522 -28.53 12.40 5.65
C SER A 522 -28.25 10.89 5.74
N GLN A 523 -27.01 10.51 6.06
CA GLN A 523 -26.58 9.11 6.22
C GLN A 523 -26.69 8.57 7.66
N ARG A 524 -27.22 9.36 8.60
CA ARG A 524 -27.31 8.94 10.01
C ARG A 524 -28.35 7.83 10.21
N TRP A 525 -28.05 6.92 11.13
CA TRP A 525 -28.96 5.84 11.53
C TRP A 525 -29.52 6.07 12.93
N ASP A 526 -30.84 5.92 13.11
CA ASP A 526 -31.50 5.93 14.42
C ASP A 526 -31.85 4.51 14.87
N ALA A 527 -31.05 3.99 15.80
CA ALA A 527 -31.21 2.62 16.32
C ALA A 527 -32.34 2.47 17.35
N ALA A 528 -33.00 3.57 17.77
CA ALA A 528 -34.05 3.53 18.78
C ALA A 528 -35.43 3.12 18.20
N ILE A 529 -35.58 3.12 16.88
CA ILE A 529 -36.88 2.93 16.21
C ILE A 529 -37.32 1.46 16.17
N ASP A 530 -36.39 0.54 15.92
CA ASP A 530 -36.66 -0.90 15.74
C ASP A 530 -36.00 -1.79 16.79
N GLY A 531 -35.15 -1.23 17.67
CA GLY A 531 -34.43 -1.98 18.70
C GLY A 531 -33.33 -2.92 18.16
N GLU A 532 -33.26 -3.08 16.84
CA GLU A 532 -32.27 -3.85 16.13
C GLU A 532 -31.77 -2.99 14.97
N ARG A 533 -30.49 -2.60 14.94
CA ARG A 533 -29.94 -2.01 13.71
C ARG A 533 -30.15 -3.05 12.60
N GLN A 534 -30.92 -2.74 11.58
CA GLN A 534 -30.99 -3.49 10.33
C GLN A 534 -30.05 -2.81 9.34
N PHE A 535 -29.36 -3.57 8.49
CA PHE A 535 -28.30 -3.13 7.53
C PHE A 535 -26.90 -2.97 8.10
#